data_AF-A0A2C9LV32-F1
#
_entry.id   AF-A0A2C9LV32-F1
#
_cell.length_a   1.000
_cell.length_b   1.000
_cell.length_c   1.000
_cell.angle_alpha   90.00
_cell.angle_beta   90.00
_cell.angle_gamma   90.00
#
_symmetry.space_group_name_H-M   'P 1'
#
loop_
_entity.id
_entity.type
_entity.pdbx_description
1 polymer ?
#
loop_
_entity_poly.entity_id
_entity_poly.type
_entity_poly.pdbx_seq_one_letter_code
_entity_poly.pdbx_strand_id
1 'polypeptide(L)'
;MASLSLIFQIIPYFVQVASFGVFIAVDGYLDPSKAFVSISLFNILTSALSMMPMFIPALIQAGVSITRIVGFFRQPDLSPDARTYDPRSEDAIKIENGTFTWDNVMPEPTLKK
;
A
#
# COMPACT_ATOMS: atom_id res chain seq x y z
N MET A 1 -8.54 12.44 -5.38
CA MET A 1 -7.28 12.33 -6.15
C MET A 1 -7.00 13.56 -7.00
N ALA A 2 -8.00 14.13 -7.70
CA ALA A 2 -7.84 15.33 -8.53
C ALA A 2 -7.29 16.57 -7.78
N SER A 3 -7.64 16.77 -6.51
CA SER A 3 -7.13 17.88 -5.70
C SER A 3 -5.63 17.79 -5.43
N LEU A 4 -5.11 16.59 -5.14
CA LEU A 4 -3.70 16.36 -4.88
C LEU A 4 -2.87 16.55 -6.16
N SER A 5 -3.33 16.00 -7.28
CA SER A 5 -2.65 16.19 -8.57
C SER A 5 -2.57 17.67 -8.98
N LEU A 6 -3.63 18.45 -8.71
CA LEU A 6 -3.65 19.88 -9.01
C LEU A 6 -2.61 20.65 -8.18
N ILE A 7 -2.45 20.31 -6.90
CA ILE A 7 -1.40 20.90 -6.04
C ILE A 7 -0.02 20.62 -6.64
N PHE A 8 0.28 19.35 -6.97
CA PHE A 8 1.58 18.98 -7.56
C PHE A 8 1.81 19.56 -8.96
N GLN A 9 0.76 19.90 -9.70
CA GLN A 9 0.87 20.60 -10.98
C GLN A 9 1.16 22.09 -10.82
N ILE A 10 0.61 22.76 -9.79
CA ILE A 10 0.75 24.21 -9.60
C ILE A 10 2.03 24.57 -8.84
N ILE A 11 2.48 23.73 -7.89
CA ILE A 11 3.69 23.97 -7.08
C ILE A 11 4.91 24.38 -7.92
N PRO A 12 5.28 23.68 -9.02
CA PRO A 12 6.50 23.99 -9.75
C PRO A 12 6.46 25.37 -10.41
N TYR A 13 5.28 25.81 -10.88
CA TYR A 13 5.10 27.15 -11.42
C TYR A 13 5.25 28.21 -10.33
N PHE A 14 4.68 27.97 -9.15
CA PHE A 14 4.83 28.89 -8.03
C PHE A 14 6.29 29.00 -7.57
N VAL A 15 7.01 27.87 -7.52
CA VAL A 15 8.45 27.82 -7.22
C VAL A 15 9.27 28.57 -8.27
N GLN A 16 8.95 28.44 -9.56
CA GLN A 16 9.61 29.19 -10.64
C GLN A 16 9.44 30.70 -10.45
N VAL A 17 8.20 31.17 -10.26
CA VAL A 17 7.90 32.59 -10.08
C VAL A 17 8.57 33.14 -8.83
N ALA A 18 8.51 32.41 -7.71
CA ALA A 18 9.17 32.81 -6.48
C ALA A 18 10.69 32.90 -6.64
N SER A 19 11.31 31.92 -7.31
CA SER A 19 12.76 31.88 -7.52
C SER A 19 13.24 33.04 -8.39
N PHE A 20 12.57 33.31 -9.51
CA PHE A 20 12.91 34.46 -10.36
C PHE A 20 12.61 35.80 -9.68
N GLY A 21 11.51 35.89 -8.94
CA GLY A 21 11.16 37.07 -8.16
C GLY A 21 12.22 37.42 -7.12
N VAL A 22 12.69 36.44 -6.35
CA VAL A 22 13.78 36.62 -5.38
C VAL A 22 15.09 36.96 -6.08
N PHE A 23 15.42 36.30 -7.19
CA PHE A 23 16.64 36.58 -7.94
C PHE A 23 16.69 38.03 -8.43
N ILE A 24 15.60 38.53 -9.00
CA ILE A 24 15.49 39.93 -9.46
C ILE A 24 15.57 40.90 -8.28
N ALA A 25 14.95 40.58 -7.14
CA ALA A 25 14.97 41.45 -5.96
C ALA A 25 16.38 41.60 -5.35
N VAL A 26 17.24 40.59 -5.47
CA VAL A 26 18.61 40.59 -4.91
C VAL A 26 19.64 41.14 -5.91
N ASP A 27 19.61 40.66 -7.15
CA ASP A 27 20.69 40.88 -8.13
C ASP A 27 20.28 41.86 -9.26
N GLY A 28 19.03 42.34 -9.26
CA GLY A 28 18.52 43.43 -10.10
C GLY A 28 18.29 43.10 -11.58
N TYR A 29 19.11 42.23 -12.20
CA TYR A 29 19.00 41.87 -13.62
C TYR A 29 19.08 40.37 -13.86
N LEU A 30 17.99 39.81 -14.40
CA LEU A 30 17.94 38.43 -14.86
C LEU A 30 18.40 38.33 -16.32
N ASP A 31 19.63 37.89 -16.54
CA ASP A 31 20.14 37.64 -17.89
C ASP A 31 19.31 36.55 -18.60
N PRO A 32 18.93 36.75 -19.89
CA PRO A 32 18.15 35.77 -20.63
C PRO A 32 18.79 34.38 -20.65
N SER A 33 20.12 34.28 -20.75
CA SER A 33 20.84 33.01 -20.77
C SER A 33 20.66 32.25 -19.45
N LYS A 34 20.71 32.95 -18.31
CA LYS A 34 20.43 32.36 -17.00
C LYS A 34 18.96 31.95 -16.88
N ALA A 35 18.04 32.81 -17.34
CA ALA A 35 16.61 32.53 -17.31
C ALA A 35 16.26 31.25 -18.09
N PHE A 36 16.74 31.12 -19.33
CA PHE A 36 16.46 29.94 -20.16
C PHE A 36 17.04 28.65 -19.54
N VAL A 37 18.27 28.69 -19.03
CA VAL A 37 18.88 27.52 -18.36
C VAL A 37 18.09 27.13 -17.12
N SER A 38 17.70 28.10 -16.29
CA SER A 38 16.89 27.84 -15.09
C SER A 38 15.51 27.30 -15.44
N ILE A 39 14.82 27.84 -16.44
CA ILE A 39 13.52 27.32 -16.91
C ILE A 39 13.65 25.86 -17.33
N SER A 40 14.70 25.49 -18.08
CA SER A 40 14.96 24.10 -18.46
C SER A 40 15.14 23.19 -17.24
N LEU A 41 15.90 23.62 -16.22
CA LEU A 41 16.07 22.86 -14.98
C LEU A 41 14.75 22.70 -14.22
N PHE A 42 13.94 23.76 -14.15
CA PHE A 42 12.62 23.70 -13.53
C PHE A 42 11.66 22.79 -14.29
N ASN A 43 11.74 22.72 -15.62
CA ASN A 43 10.93 21.78 -16.41
C ASN A 43 11.32 20.32 -16.14
N ILE A 44 12.61 20.01 -15.99
CA ILE A 44 13.08 18.67 -15.58
C ILE A 44 12.55 18.34 -14.18
N LEU A 45 12.65 19.28 -13.24
CA LEU A 45 12.12 19.12 -11.88
C LEU A 45 10.60 18.90 -11.89
N THR A 46 9.87 19.65 -12.72
CA THR A 46 8.41 19.54 -12.88
C THR A 46 8.02 18.16 -13.38
N SER A 47 8.76 17.62 -14.35
CA SER A 47 8.53 16.26 -14.85
C SER A 47 8.66 15.24 -13.73
N ALA A 48 9.69 15.32 -12.89
CA ALA A 48 9.85 14.41 -11.75
C ALA A 48 8.73 14.57 -10.71
N LEU A 49 8.34 15.81 -10.40
CA LEU A 49 7.27 16.12 -9.44
C LEU A 49 5.89 15.67 -9.94
N SER A 50 5.64 15.66 -11.25
CA SER A 50 4.37 15.22 -11.82
C SER A 50 4.09 13.72 -11.62
N MET A 51 5.12 12.91 -11.38
CA MET A 51 5.00 11.48 -11.12
C MET A 51 4.74 11.19 -9.63
N MET A 52 5.02 12.14 -8.73
CA MET A 52 4.85 11.99 -7.28
C MET A 52 3.41 11.64 -6.84
N PRO A 53 2.34 12.28 -7.35
CA PRO A 53 0.98 11.95 -6.99
C PRO A 53 0.58 10.51 -7.29
N MET A 54 1.19 9.88 -8.30
CA MET A 54 0.90 8.48 -8.66
C MET A 54 1.44 7.50 -7.61
N PHE A 55 2.54 7.83 -6.93
CA PHE A 55 3.14 6.95 -5.93
C PHE A 55 2.34 6.89 -4.62
N ILE A 56 1.65 7.96 -4.23
CA ILE A 56 0.94 8.02 -2.94
C ILE A 56 -0.16 6.95 -2.85
N PRO A 57 -1.10 6.82 -3.82
CA PRO A 57 -2.08 5.74 -3.83
C PRO A 57 -1.43 4.35 -3.91
N ALA A 58 -0.36 4.22 -4.70
CA ALA A 58 0.34 2.94 -4.86
C ALA A 58 0.92 2.45 -3.53
N LEU A 59 1.51 3.34 -2.73
CA LEU A 59 2.02 3.03 -1.39
C LEU A 59 0.90 2.63 -0.43
N ILE A 60 -0.22 3.36 -0.44
CA ILE A 60 -1.39 3.02 0.38
C ILE A 60 -1.92 1.63 0.02
N GLN A 61 -2.06 1.36 -1.28
CA GLN A 61 -2.53 0.08 -1.77
C GLN A 61 -1.56 -1.06 -1.44
N ALA A 62 -0.25 -0.82 -1.58
CA ALA A 62 0.77 -1.78 -1.18
C ALA A 62 0.66 -2.12 0.33
N GLY A 63 0.48 -1.12 1.18
CA GLY A 63 0.28 -1.32 2.61
C GLY A 63 -0.95 -2.18 2.93
N VAL A 64 -2.10 -1.89 2.32
CA VAL A 64 -3.32 -2.72 2.49
C VAL A 64 -3.11 -4.13 1.94
N SER A 65 -2.44 -4.27 0.81
CA SER A 65 -2.14 -5.58 0.20
C SER A 65 -1.27 -6.44 1.12
N ILE A 66 -0.20 -5.85 1.68
CA ILE A 66 0.67 -6.54 2.65
C ILE A 66 -0.13 -6.98 3.87
N THR A 67 -0.99 -6.12 4.42
CA THR A 67 -1.84 -6.49 5.57
C THR A 67 -2.72 -7.70 5.27
N ARG A 68 -3.29 -7.81 4.06
CA ARG A 68 -4.08 -8.99 3.66
C ARG A 68 -3.23 -10.25 3.57
N ILE A 69 -2.04 -10.15 2.98
CA ILE A 69 -1.10 -11.28 2.87
C ILE A 69 -0.68 -11.75 4.27
N VAL A 70 -0.36 -10.81 5.18
CA VAL A 70 -0.05 -11.12 6.57
C VAL A 70 -1.24 -11.76 7.28
N GLY A 71 -2.45 -11.26 7.04
CA GLY A 71 -3.68 -11.87 7.57
C GLY A 71 -3.85 -13.32 7.12
N PHE A 72 -3.59 -13.60 5.84
CA PHE A 72 -3.62 -14.97 5.30
C PHE A 72 -2.58 -15.87 5.96
N PHE A 73 -1.32 -15.45 6.05
CA PHE A 73 -0.27 -16.25 6.70
C PHE A 73 -0.45 -16.45 8.20
N ARG A 74 -1.27 -15.62 8.85
CA ARG A 74 -1.60 -15.75 10.28
C ARG A 74 -2.86 -16.57 10.53
N GLN A 75 -3.53 -17.08 9.50
CA GLN A 75 -4.67 -17.97 9.73
C GLN A 75 -4.19 -19.22 10.47
N PRO A 76 -4.95 -19.68 11.48
CA PRO A 76 -4.59 -20.89 12.20
C PRO A 76 -4.63 -22.09 11.25
N ASP A 77 -3.53 -22.83 11.18
CA ASP A 77 -3.49 -24.11 10.50
C ASP A 77 -4.37 -25.12 11.25
N LEU A 78 -4.87 -26.12 10.50
CA LEU A 78 -5.62 -27.22 11.10
C LEU A 78 -4.70 -27.96 12.09
N SER A 79 -5.12 -28.06 13.35
CA SER A 79 -4.31 -28.72 14.37
C SER A 79 -3.98 -30.16 13.94
N PRO A 80 -2.70 -30.57 13.95
CA PRO A 80 -2.31 -31.95 13.63
C PRO A 80 -2.91 -32.97 14.60
N ASP A 81 -3.27 -32.53 15.82
CA ASP A 81 -3.92 -33.35 16.84
C ASP A 81 -5.42 -33.58 16.58
N ALA A 82 -5.98 -33.02 15.50
CA ALA A 82 -7.38 -33.24 15.13
C ALA A 82 -7.69 -34.71 14.78
N ARG A 83 -6.66 -35.56 14.56
CA ARG A 83 -6.81 -36.98 14.29
C ARG A 83 -5.73 -37.78 15.00
N THR A 84 -6.13 -38.82 15.71
CA THR A 84 -5.21 -39.83 16.24
C THR A 84 -5.05 -40.94 15.21
N TYR A 85 -3.80 -41.24 14.82
CA TYR A 85 -3.50 -42.39 13.98
C TYR A 85 -3.05 -43.56 14.85
N ASP A 86 -3.88 -44.61 14.94
CA ASP A 86 -3.52 -45.86 15.60
C ASP A 86 -3.42 -46.99 14.55
N PRO A 87 -2.21 -47.44 14.21
CA PRO A 87 -1.99 -48.51 13.24
C PRO A 87 -2.43 -49.90 13.72
N ARG A 88 -2.88 -50.04 14.98
CA ARG A 88 -3.33 -51.32 15.58
C ARG A 88 -4.85 -51.41 15.73
N SER A 89 -5.60 -50.38 15.35
CA SER A 89 -7.06 -50.38 15.37
C SER A 89 -7.62 -51.37 14.34
N GLU A 90 -8.58 -52.20 14.77
CA GLU A 90 -9.35 -53.07 13.85
C GLU A 90 -10.35 -52.26 13.00
N ASP A 91 -10.77 -51.10 13.50
CA ASP A 91 -11.68 -50.19 12.81
C ASP A 91 -10.91 -49.24 11.87
N ALA A 92 -11.40 -49.12 10.63
CA ALA A 92 -10.80 -48.21 9.63
C ALA A 92 -10.99 -46.72 9.98
N ILE A 93 -12.12 -46.35 10.60
CA ILE A 93 -12.42 -45.00 11.11
C ILE A 93 -13.30 -45.14 12.35
N LYS A 94 -12.89 -44.53 13.46
CA LYS A 94 -13.66 -44.49 14.71
C LYS A 94 -13.87 -43.04 15.15
N ILE A 95 -15.13 -42.68 15.46
CA ILE A 95 -15.52 -41.33 15.93
C ILE A 95 -16.39 -41.53 17.17
N GLU A 96 -15.98 -41.00 18.31
CA GLU A 96 -16.71 -41.09 19.58
C GLU A 96 -16.92 -39.68 20.15
N ASN A 97 -18.18 -39.30 20.41
CA ASN A 97 -18.57 -37.99 20.98
C ASN A 97 -17.94 -36.79 20.26
N GLY A 98 -17.97 -36.80 18.93
CA GLY A 98 -17.33 -35.79 18.08
C GLY A 98 -18.24 -34.57 17.89
N THR A 99 -17.72 -33.38 18.15
CA THR A 99 -18.38 -32.10 17.84
C THR A 99 -17.55 -31.34 16.82
N PHE A 100 -18.14 -31.01 15.68
CA PHE A 100 -17.46 -30.36 14.56
C PHE A 100 -18.13 -29.05 14.20
N THR A 101 -17.33 -28.05 13.87
CA THR A 101 -17.76 -26.72 13.44
C THR A 101 -16.83 -26.25 12.30
N TRP A 102 -17.41 -25.54 11.32
CA TRP A 102 -16.64 -24.96 10.21
C TRP A 102 -15.91 -23.66 10.59
N ASP A 103 -16.44 -22.93 11.57
CA ASP A 103 -15.86 -21.67 12.02
C ASP A 103 -16.03 -21.55 13.54
N ASN A 104 -14.93 -21.18 14.21
CA ASN A 104 -14.87 -21.03 15.66
C ASN A 104 -15.81 -19.92 16.17
N VAL A 105 -16.32 -19.08 15.27
CA VAL A 105 -17.26 -18.00 15.56
C VAL A 105 -18.72 -18.48 15.53
N MET A 106 -19.00 -19.70 15.06
CA MET A 106 -20.37 -20.22 15.03
C MET A 106 -20.84 -20.64 16.44
N PRO A 107 -21.99 -20.12 16.91
CA PRO A 107 -22.50 -20.41 18.25
C PRO A 107 -23.01 -21.85 18.41
N GLU A 108 -23.34 -22.52 17.31
CA GLU A 108 -23.78 -23.92 17.32
C GLU A 108 -22.86 -24.80 16.44
N PRO A 109 -22.52 -26.02 16.89
CA PRO A 109 -21.68 -26.90 16.09
C PRO A 109 -22.47 -27.47 14.92
N THR A 110 -21.83 -27.48 13.75
CA THR A 110 -22.45 -27.90 12.48
C THR A 110 -22.75 -29.40 12.45
N LEU A 111 -21.97 -30.22 13.15
CA LEU A 111 -22.20 -31.65 13.24
C LEU A 111 -21.90 -32.15 14.65
N LYS A 112 -22.81 -32.98 15.19
CA LYS A 112 -22.66 -33.73 16.43
C LYS A 112 -22.83 -35.22 16.11
N LYS A 113 -21.90 -36.08 16.54
CA LYS A 113 -21.98 -37.53 16.31
C LYS A 113 -21.55 -38.32 17.54
#